data_AF-A0A645AUI1-F1
#
_entry.id   AF-A0A645AUI1-F1
#
_cell.length_a   1.000
_cell.length_b   1.000
_cell.length_c   1.000
_cell.angle_alpha   90.00
_cell.angle_beta   90.00
_cell.angle_gamma   90.00
#
_symmetry.space_group_name_H-M   'P 1'
#
loop_
_entity.id
_entity.type
_entity.pdbx_description
1 polymer ?
#
loop_
_entity_poly.entity_id
_entity_poly.type
_entity_poly.pdbx_seq_one_letter_code
_entity_poly.pdbx_strand_id
1 'polypeptide(L)'
;MYPKWFCKTITLYCRYEDTTTKRVSWYRYVIDGAYYKNISSSALIGNVRISTESTVCRIRAGSRYLSPNAWLVCENTNKIQSYTLKNGDIVVLGSVSDSIDEYTAGIRSSDLIAKYRAQGAIKINKVSVNTELGSSHFRVEGN
;
A
#
# COMPACT_ATOMS: atom_id res chain seq x y z
N MET A 1 -11.03 -20.37 -3.50
CA MET A 1 -9.92 -20.58 -2.54
C MET A 1 -8.69 -19.84 -3.08
N TYR A 2 -7.98 -19.07 -2.26
CA TYR A 2 -6.78 -18.35 -2.74
C TYR A 2 -5.57 -19.31 -2.84
N PRO A 3 -4.63 -19.06 -3.77
CA PRO A 3 -3.41 -19.86 -3.86
C PRO A 3 -2.53 -19.77 -2.61
N LYS A 4 -1.71 -20.80 -2.37
CA LYS A 4 -0.81 -20.90 -1.19
C LYS A 4 0.16 -19.72 -1.03
N TRP A 5 0.51 -19.03 -2.11
CA TRP A 5 1.42 -17.88 -2.07
C TRP A 5 0.77 -16.57 -1.56
N PHE A 6 -0.53 -16.56 -1.25
CA PHE A 6 -1.18 -15.51 -0.47
C PHE A 6 -0.98 -15.76 1.04
N CYS A 7 0.26 -15.73 1.49
CA CYS A 7 0.66 -16.10 2.86
C CYS A 7 1.47 -15.02 3.58
N LYS A 8 1.64 -13.84 2.98
CA LYS A 8 2.41 -12.75 3.57
C LYS A 8 1.50 -11.83 4.39
N THR A 9 2.04 -11.32 5.48
CA THR A 9 1.45 -10.21 6.24
C THR A 9 2.02 -8.91 5.70
N ILE A 10 1.18 -7.90 5.56
CA ILE A 10 1.59 -6.54 5.20
C ILE A 10 1.00 -5.53 6.19
N THR A 11 1.65 -4.38 6.29
CA THR A 11 1.10 -3.19 6.95
C THR A 11 0.81 -2.14 5.88
N LEU A 12 -0.45 -1.73 5.80
CA LEU A 12 -0.94 -0.70 4.90
C LEU A 12 -1.12 0.60 5.68
N TYR A 13 -0.59 1.69 5.15
CA TYR A 13 -0.82 3.05 5.63
C TYR A 13 -1.62 3.81 4.58
N CYS A 14 -2.89 4.12 4.89
CA CYS A 14 -3.76 4.92 4.05
C CYS A 14 -3.55 6.41 4.37
N ARG A 15 -3.17 7.19 3.36
CA ARG A 15 -3.01 8.64 3.48
C ARG A 15 -4.38 9.30 3.45
N TYR A 16 -4.69 10.10 4.44
CA TYR A 16 -5.84 11.00 4.45
C TYR A 16 -5.35 12.44 4.47
N GLU A 17 -5.97 13.29 3.68
CA GLU A 17 -5.72 14.72 3.69
C GLU A 17 -7.04 15.41 3.97
N ASP A 18 -7.10 16.11 5.10
CA ASP A 18 -8.27 16.87 5.48
C ASP A 18 -8.41 18.08 4.54
N THR A 19 -9.56 18.19 3.89
CA THR A 19 -9.84 19.26 2.92
C THR A 19 -9.86 20.65 3.53
N THR A 20 -10.25 20.75 4.80
CA THR A 20 -10.42 22.00 5.55
C THR A 20 -9.12 22.45 6.19
N THR A 21 -8.46 21.55 6.92
CA THR A 21 -7.23 21.89 7.66
C THR A 21 -5.95 21.69 6.84
N LYS A 22 -6.05 21.02 5.68
CA LYS A 22 -4.90 20.57 4.86
C LYS A 22 -3.92 19.69 5.63
N ARG A 23 -4.35 19.12 6.76
CA ARG A 23 -3.53 18.22 7.55
C ARG A 23 -3.52 16.82 6.95
N VAL A 24 -2.33 16.24 6.90
CA VAL A 24 -2.15 14.85 6.49
C VAL A 24 -2.23 13.95 7.72
N SER A 25 -2.98 12.87 7.62
CA SER A 25 -3.09 11.83 8.64
C SER A 25 -2.96 10.46 8.00
N TRP A 26 -2.46 9.50 8.75
CA TRP A 26 -2.21 8.14 8.25
C TRP A 26 -2.96 7.12 9.08
N TYR A 27 -3.70 6.25 8.41
CA TYR A 27 -4.43 5.16 9.04
C TYR A 27 -3.72 3.84 8.76
N ARG A 28 -3.39 3.08 9.82
CA ARG A 28 -2.60 1.86 9.74
C ARG A 28 -3.48 0.61 9.82
N TYR A 29 -3.25 -0.35 8.94
CA TYR A 29 -3.92 -1.64 8.93
C TYR A 29 -2.93 -2.77 8.71
N VAL A 30 -2.98 -3.78 9.57
CA VAL A 30 -2.25 -5.03 9.35
C VAL A 30 -3.17 -5.99 8.60
N ILE A 31 -2.71 -6.50 7.46
CA ILE A 31 -3.48 -7.36 6.57
C ILE A 31 -2.71 -8.67 6.38
N ASP A 32 -3.34 -9.78 6.75
CA ASP A 32 -2.80 -11.11 6.58
C ASP A 32 -3.23 -11.76 5.26
N GLY A 33 -2.40 -12.69 4.79
CA GLY A 33 -2.70 -13.49 3.61
C GLY A 33 -2.64 -12.71 2.31
N ALA A 34 -1.74 -11.73 2.19
CA ALA A 34 -1.41 -11.04 0.96
C ALA A 34 -0.37 -11.83 0.14
N TYR A 35 -0.29 -11.50 -1.15
CA TYR A 35 0.83 -11.85 -2.02
C TYR A 35 1.76 -10.64 -2.14
N TYR A 36 3.06 -10.88 -2.14
CA TYR A 36 4.07 -9.82 -2.24
C TYR A 36 5.26 -10.31 -3.06
N LYS A 37 5.65 -9.59 -4.09
CA LYS A 37 6.78 -9.95 -4.97
C LYS A 37 7.46 -8.72 -5.57
N ASN A 38 8.79 -8.69 -5.46
CA ASN A 38 9.63 -7.75 -6.19
C ASN A 38 9.79 -8.22 -7.65
N ILE A 39 9.68 -7.28 -8.58
CA ILE A 39 9.82 -7.47 -10.01
C ILE A 39 10.91 -6.51 -10.47
N SER A 40 12.03 -7.07 -10.91
CA SER A 40 13.07 -6.34 -11.62
C SER A 40 12.85 -6.52 -13.12
N SER A 41 12.71 -5.41 -13.85
CA SER A 41 12.80 -5.41 -15.31
C SER A 41 14.08 -4.70 -15.72
N SER A 42 14.71 -5.15 -16.80
CA SER A 42 15.83 -4.43 -17.40
C SER A 42 15.61 -4.30 -18.90
N ALA A 43 15.75 -3.09 -19.43
CA ALA A 43 15.70 -2.81 -20.85
C ALA A 43 17.02 -2.19 -21.31
N LEU A 44 17.47 -2.55 -22.51
CA LEU A 44 18.59 -1.91 -23.17
C LEU A 44 18.03 -0.83 -24.10
N ILE A 45 18.38 0.43 -23.85
CA ILE A 45 18.03 1.56 -24.73
C ILE A 45 19.35 2.11 -25.31
N GLY A 46 19.61 1.80 -26.58
CA GLY A 46 20.93 2.05 -27.19
C GLY A 46 22.01 1.23 -26.48
N ASN A 47 22.98 1.91 -25.86
CA ASN A 47 24.04 1.29 -25.05
C ASN A 47 23.80 1.40 -23.53
N VAL A 48 22.66 1.93 -23.08
CA VAL A 48 22.36 2.11 -21.66
C VAL A 48 21.40 1.03 -21.19
N ARG A 49 21.77 0.29 -20.14
CA ARG A 49 20.90 -0.68 -19.48
C ARG A 49 20.12 0.03 -18.36
N ILE A 50 18.82 0.21 -18.56
CA ILE A 50 17.92 0.75 -17.54
C ILE A 50 17.32 -0.43 -16.78
N SER A 51 17.54 -0.48 -15.47
CA SER A 51 16.92 -1.46 -14.59
C SER A 51 15.86 -0.76 -13.74
N THR A 52 14.64 -1.27 -13.77
CA THR A 52 13.53 -0.76 -12.98
C THR A 52 13.09 -1.82 -12.01
N GLU A 53 13.09 -1.49 -10.72
CA GLU A 53 12.52 -2.33 -9.68
C GLU A 53 11.13 -1.81 -9.33
N SER A 54 10.17 -2.73 -9.33
CA SER A 54 8.80 -2.48 -8.94
C SER A 54 8.34 -3.62 -8.05
N THR A 55 7.49 -3.33 -7.07
CA THR A 55 6.92 -4.36 -6.22
C THR A 55 5.44 -4.48 -6.49
N VAL A 56 4.98 -5.72 -6.64
CA VAL A 56 3.56 -6.05 -6.75
C VAL A 56 3.09 -6.68 -5.45
N CYS A 57 2.06 -6.08 -4.86
CA CYS A 57 1.31 -6.68 -3.77
C CYS A 57 -0.12 -6.97 -4.22
N ARG A 58 -0.65 -8.14 -3.85
CA ARG A 58 -2.07 -8.47 -4.05
C ARG A 58 -2.72 -8.76 -2.71
N ILE A 59 -3.77 -8.02 -2.43
CA ILE A 59 -4.57 -8.13 -1.21
C ILE A 59 -5.87 -8.83 -1.59
N ARG A 60 -6.27 -9.83 -0.80
CA ARG A 60 -7.53 -10.54 -1.00
C ARG A 60 -8.69 -9.55 -0.98
N ALA A 61 -9.67 -9.72 -1.86
CA ALA A 61 -10.91 -8.96 -1.74
C ALA A 61 -11.57 -9.28 -0.39
N GLY A 62 -11.94 -8.25 0.35
CA GLY A 62 -12.51 -8.37 1.68
C GLY A 62 -13.48 -7.24 1.97
N SER A 63 -14.39 -7.47 2.91
CA SER A 63 -15.46 -6.53 3.29
C SER A 63 -14.96 -5.24 3.91
N ARG A 64 -13.70 -5.21 4.38
CA ARG A 64 -13.06 -4.02 4.96
C ARG A 64 -12.54 -3.03 3.91
N TYR A 65 -12.53 -3.40 2.63
CA TYR A 65 -12.13 -2.49 1.57
C TYR A 65 -13.28 -1.55 1.20
N LEU A 66 -12.97 -0.25 1.14
CA LEU A 66 -13.83 0.77 0.56
C LEU A 66 -13.13 1.42 -0.64
N SER A 67 -13.92 1.80 -1.65
CA SER A 67 -13.40 2.61 -2.74
C SER A 67 -12.87 3.94 -2.20
N PRO A 68 -11.88 4.59 -2.84
CA PRO A 68 -11.27 5.82 -2.31
C PRO A 68 -12.28 6.92 -2.01
N ASN A 69 -13.33 7.06 -2.84
CA ASN A 69 -14.38 8.05 -2.64
C ASN A 69 -15.27 7.69 -1.43
N ALA A 70 -15.68 6.43 -1.30
CA ALA A 70 -16.49 5.98 -0.17
C ALA A 70 -15.71 6.11 1.16
N TRP A 71 -14.42 5.81 1.13
CA TRP A 71 -13.55 5.95 2.31
C TRP A 71 -13.32 7.41 2.69
N LEU A 72 -13.23 8.32 1.72
CA LEU A 72 -13.04 9.75 1.98
C LEU A 72 -14.23 10.34 2.78
N VAL A 73 -15.46 9.98 2.39
CA VAL A 73 -16.70 10.52 2.96
C VAL A 73 -17.18 9.78 4.21
N CYS A 74 -16.60 8.61 4.53
CA CYS A 74 -17.01 7.87 5.72
C CYS A 74 -16.50 8.52 7.01
N GLU A 75 -17.24 8.32 8.10
CA GLU A 75 -16.85 8.79 9.43
C GLU A 75 -15.50 8.22 9.88
N ASN A 76 -14.81 8.93 10.76
CA ASN A 76 -13.47 8.52 11.23
C ASN A 76 -13.49 7.16 11.94
N THR A 77 -14.57 6.82 12.63
CA THR A 77 -14.83 5.49 13.20
C THR A 77 -14.80 4.40 12.14
N ASN A 78 -15.46 4.62 11.00
CA ASN A 78 -15.47 3.72 9.86
C ASN A 78 -14.13 3.68 9.14
N LYS A 79 -13.41 4.81 9.07
CA LYS A 79 -12.02 4.83 8.58
C LYS A 79 -11.15 3.91 9.41
N ILE A 80 -11.23 3.91 10.74
CA ILE A 80 -10.40 3.01 11.57
C ILE A 80 -10.67 1.52 11.28
N GLN A 81 -11.90 1.18 10.90
CA GLN A 81 -12.30 -0.21 10.64
C GLN A 81 -12.10 -0.66 9.19
N SER A 82 -12.12 0.27 8.23
CA SER A 82 -12.05 0.00 6.79
C SER A 82 -10.83 0.64 6.14
N TYR A 83 -10.24 0.00 5.14
CA TYR A 83 -9.09 0.53 4.41
C TYR A 83 -9.46 0.88 2.97
N THR A 84 -8.61 1.69 2.34
CA THR A 84 -8.66 1.94 0.91
C THR A 84 -7.27 1.77 0.29
N LEU A 85 -7.21 1.76 -1.04
CA LEU A 85 -5.96 1.65 -1.78
C LEU A 85 -5.95 2.72 -2.84
N LYS A 86 -5.01 3.66 -2.75
CA LYS A 86 -4.81 4.71 -3.75
C LYS A 86 -3.34 5.05 -3.90
N ASN A 87 -3.05 5.81 -4.95
CA ASN A 87 -1.72 6.33 -5.17
C ASN A 87 -1.29 7.24 -4.02
N GLY A 88 -0.06 7.04 -3.55
CA GLY A 88 0.52 7.75 -2.42
C GLY A 88 0.37 7.07 -1.07
N ASP A 89 -0.47 6.03 -0.94
CA ASP A 89 -0.48 5.15 0.23
C ASP A 89 0.81 4.34 0.31
N ILE A 90 1.09 3.74 1.47
CA ILE A 90 2.33 2.98 1.71
C ILE A 90 2.00 1.55 2.11
N VAL A 91 2.74 0.60 1.55
CA VAL A 91 2.70 -0.80 1.95
C VAL A 91 4.08 -1.18 2.48
N VAL A 92 4.11 -1.83 3.63
CA VAL A 92 5.32 -2.44 4.21
C VAL A 92 5.08 -3.94 4.34
N LEU A 93 6.03 -4.75 3.88
CA LEU A 93 5.99 -6.19 4.12
C LEU A 93 6.27 -6.48 5.60
N GLY A 94 5.37 -7.23 6.25
CA GLY A 94 5.42 -7.54 7.68
C GLY A 94 4.40 -6.75 8.50
N SER A 95 4.32 -7.07 9.80
CA SER A 95 3.51 -6.36 10.79
C SER A 95 4.37 -5.29 11.47
N VAL A 96 4.04 -4.02 11.25
CA VAL A 96 4.81 -2.86 11.71
C VAL A 96 3.94 -1.97 12.60
N SER A 97 4.52 -1.43 13.67
CA SER A 97 3.84 -0.60 14.67
C SER A 97 4.13 0.90 14.60
N ASP A 98 5.10 1.30 13.80
CA ASP A 98 5.48 2.71 13.63
C ASP A 98 4.28 3.57 13.19
N SER A 99 4.17 4.75 13.77
CA SER A 99 3.25 5.81 13.34
C SER A 99 3.93 6.71 12.31
N ILE A 100 3.12 7.35 11.46
CA ILE A 100 3.59 8.39 10.54
C ILE A 100 3.04 9.74 10.98
N ASP A 101 3.92 10.71 11.12
CA ASP A 101 3.58 12.13 11.28
C ASP A 101 4.42 12.96 10.30
N GLU A 102 3.78 13.57 9.31
CA GLU A 102 4.46 14.39 8.30
C GLU A 102 5.13 15.64 8.89
N TYR A 103 4.72 16.06 10.09
CA TYR A 103 5.19 17.28 10.73
C TYR A 103 6.37 17.05 11.68
N THR A 104 6.71 15.80 11.98
CA THR A 104 7.79 15.44 12.91
C THR A 104 8.90 14.67 12.18
N ALA A 105 10.11 15.24 12.15
CA ALA A 105 11.26 14.59 11.52
C ALA A 105 11.63 13.27 12.22
N GLY A 106 12.02 12.24 11.45
CA GLY A 106 12.35 10.91 11.95
C GLY A 106 11.16 9.95 12.00
N ILE A 107 9.94 10.46 11.85
CA ILE A 107 8.70 9.65 11.77
C ILE A 107 7.82 10.06 10.58
N ARG A 108 8.40 10.70 9.55
CA ARG A 108 7.67 11.03 8.31
C ARG A 108 7.46 9.80 7.43
N SER A 109 6.59 9.91 6.44
CA SER A 109 6.37 8.83 5.47
C SER A 109 7.64 8.45 4.72
N SER A 110 8.49 9.44 4.37
CA SER A 110 9.80 9.21 3.76
C SER A 110 10.74 8.42 4.67
N ASP A 111 10.74 8.73 5.96
CA ASP A 111 11.60 8.09 6.96
C ASP A 111 11.17 6.64 7.17
N LEU A 112 9.85 6.38 7.21
CA LEU A 112 9.29 5.04 7.26
C LEU A 112 9.71 4.21 6.04
N ILE A 113 9.55 4.77 4.83
CA ILE A 113 9.94 4.07 3.59
C ILE A 113 11.43 3.77 3.60
N ALA A 114 12.28 4.72 4.00
CA ALA A 114 13.72 4.51 4.08
C ALA A 114 14.09 3.42 5.10
N LYS A 115 13.51 3.48 6.31
CA LYS A 115 13.72 2.49 7.38
C LYS A 115 13.36 1.07 6.95
N TYR A 116 12.22 0.93 6.27
CA TYR A 116 11.68 -0.37 5.87
C TYR A 116 11.98 -0.76 4.42
N ARG A 117 12.83 0.00 3.72
CA ARG A 117 13.11 -0.21 2.29
C ARG A 117 13.61 -1.63 2.01
N ALA A 118 14.61 -2.07 2.78
CA ALA A 118 15.19 -3.40 2.66
C ALA A 118 14.20 -4.53 3.01
N GLN A 119 13.15 -4.23 3.78
CA GLN A 119 12.09 -5.18 4.10
C GLN A 119 11.02 -5.24 3.00
N GLY A 120 10.98 -4.27 2.08
CA GLY A 120 9.93 -4.14 1.08
C GLY A 120 8.89 -3.10 1.46
N ALA A 121 9.31 -1.91 1.87
CA ALA A 121 8.42 -0.75 1.92
C ALA A 121 8.35 -0.08 0.54
N ILE A 122 7.12 0.17 0.10
CA ILE A 122 6.81 0.82 -1.17
C ILE A 122 5.76 1.90 -1.01
N LYS A 123 5.87 2.94 -1.83
CA LYS A 123 4.77 3.88 -2.06
C LYS A 123 3.95 3.40 -3.25
N ILE A 124 2.63 3.31 -3.07
CA ILE A 124 1.73 2.86 -4.12
C ILE A 124 1.70 3.90 -5.24
N ASN A 125 1.98 3.46 -6.47
CA ASN A 125 1.93 4.26 -7.68
C ASN A 125 0.83 3.81 -8.66
N LYS A 126 0.34 2.58 -8.50
CA LYS A 126 -0.72 2.02 -9.33
C LYS A 126 -1.59 1.06 -8.54
N VAL A 127 -2.89 1.13 -8.78
CA VAL A 127 -3.92 0.27 -8.19
C VAL A 127 -4.76 -0.37 -9.29
N SER A 128 -5.15 -1.62 -9.11
CA SER A 128 -6.11 -2.31 -9.98
C SER A 128 -7.05 -3.15 -9.12
N VAL A 129 -8.35 -2.94 -9.31
CA VAL A 129 -9.42 -3.64 -8.59
C VAL A 129 -9.86 -4.82 -9.45
N ASN A 130 -9.40 -6.03 -9.11
CA ASN A 130 -9.67 -7.24 -9.88
C ASN A 130 -10.71 -8.09 -9.15
N THR A 131 -11.91 -7.56 -8.95
CA THR A 131 -12.96 -8.24 -8.16
C THR A 131 -13.92 -9.09 -8.98
N GLU A 132 -13.93 -8.95 -10.30
CA GLU A 132 -14.95 -9.52 -11.21
C GLU A 132 -14.67 -10.97 -11.66
N LEU A 133 -13.50 -11.54 -11.33
CA LEU A 133 -13.08 -12.87 -11.78
C LEU A 133 -12.78 -13.83 -10.61
N GLY A 134 -12.68 -15.12 -10.91
CA GLY A 134 -12.33 -16.16 -9.94
C GLY A 134 -10.99 -15.89 -9.25
N SER A 135 -11.03 -15.54 -7.97
CA SER A 135 -9.93 -15.01 -7.11
C SER A 135 -9.86 -13.48 -7.06
N SER A 136 -10.96 -12.85 -6.69
CA SER A 136 -11.11 -11.41 -6.49
C SER A 136 -9.97 -10.84 -5.63
N HIS A 137 -9.22 -9.86 -6.12
CA HIS A 137 -8.13 -9.25 -5.34
C HIS A 137 -7.91 -7.80 -5.75
N PHE A 138 -7.27 -7.05 -4.86
CA PHE A 138 -6.74 -5.73 -5.18
C PHE A 138 -5.26 -5.86 -5.48
N ARG A 139 -4.83 -5.43 -6.66
CA ARG A 139 -3.41 -5.37 -7.04
C ARG A 139 -2.91 -3.96 -6.81
N VAL A 140 -1.83 -3.82 -6.07
CA VAL A 140 -1.09 -2.58 -5.94
C VAL A 140 0.33 -2.77 -6.44
N GLU A 141 0.88 -1.71 -6.99
CA GLU A 141 2.23 -1.66 -7.48
C GLU A 141 2.88 -0.36 -6.99
N GLY A 142 4.18 -0.43 -6.71
CA GLY A 142 4.89 0.65 -6.07
C GLY A 142 6.39 0.43 -6.07
N ASN A 143 7.10 1.51 -5.79
CA ASN A 143 8.54 1.54 -5.67
C ASN A 143 8.96 2.51 -4.58
#